data_AF-T1C425-F1
#
_entry.id   AF-T1C425-F1
#
_cell.length_a   1.000
_cell.length_b   1.000
_cell.length_c   1.000
_cell.angle_alpha   90.00
_cell.angle_beta   90.00
_cell.angle_gamma   90.00
#
_symmetry.space_group_name_H-M   'P 1'
#
loop_
_entity.id
_entity.type
_entity.pdbx_description
1 polymer ?
#
loop_
_entity_poly.entity_id
_entity_poly.type
_entity_poly.pdbx_seq_one_letter_code
_entity_poly.pdbx_strand_id
1 'polypeptide(L)'
;AGNAAVFATILSDDSAVLSLLRDGGVFDALPKGAIHVSLSTISVAASKILEEEHARRGQGYVSAPVFGRPDAVVEGRLRILCAGKPDSIEVVLPVLEALGSRVFLLGDSPPVANLVKLSGNFMIGSALEALGESFALVRKAGVDPGLFLEIINDALFRSPLYENYGKIM
;
A
#
# COMPACT_ATOMS: atom_id res chain seq x y z
N ALA A 1 -9.13 29.29 7.02
CA ALA A 1 -9.15 28.32 5.91
C ALA A 1 -10.32 27.38 6.13
N GLY A 2 -11.20 27.17 5.15
CA GLY A 2 -12.32 26.23 5.29
C GLY A 2 -11.77 24.80 5.37
N ASN A 3 -12.18 24.03 6.37
CA ASN A 3 -11.82 22.61 6.49
C ASN A 3 -12.29 21.87 5.23
N ALA A 4 -11.36 21.46 4.35
CA ALA A 4 -11.69 20.55 3.27
C ALA A 4 -12.07 19.19 3.89
N ALA A 5 -13.20 18.62 3.45
CA ALA A 5 -13.64 17.32 3.93
C ALA A 5 -12.70 16.22 3.40
N VAL A 6 -12.15 15.40 4.29
CA VAL A 6 -11.31 14.25 3.94
C VAL A 6 -12.13 12.98 4.09
N PHE A 7 -12.21 12.18 3.02
CA PHE A 7 -12.83 10.87 3.02
C PHE A 7 -11.76 9.81 2.77
N ALA A 8 -11.65 8.82 3.65
CA ALA A 8 -10.63 7.78 3.57
C ALA A 8 -11.22 6.41 3.22
N THR A 9 -10.55 5.64 2.37
CA THR A 9 -10.92 4.25 2.08
C THR A 9 -9.76 3.28 2.33
N ILE A 10 -10.09 2.09 2.84
CA ILE A 10 -9.18 0.95 2.93
C ILE A 10 -9.99 -0.33 2.65
N LEU A 11 -10.08 -0.68 1.38
CA LEU A 11 -10.93 -1.75 0.86
C LEU A 11 -10.11 -2.83 0.17
N SER A 12 -10.75 -3.97 -0.11
CA SER A 12 -10.08 -5.20 -0.55
C SER A 12 -9.46 -5.11 -1.94
N ASP A 13 -10.13 -4.45 -2.89
CA ASP A 13 -9.80 -4.51 -4.31
C ASP A 13 -10.46 -3.39 -5.12
N ASP A 14 -10.15 -3.36 -6.41
CA ASP A 14 -10.67 -2.41 -7.39
C ASP A 14 -12.20 -2.37 -7.42
N SER A 15 -12.86 -3.54 -7.38
CA SER A 15 -14.32 -3.64 -7.47
C SER A 15 -14.96 -3.06 -6.22
N ALA A 16 -14.45 -3.38 -5.02
CA ALA A 16 -14.96 -2.85 -3.76
C ALA A 16 -14.86 -1.32 -3.72
N VAL A 17 -13.73 -0.75 -4.13
CA VAL A 17 -13.54 0.71 -4.18
C VAL A 17 -14.48 1.33 -5.21
N LEU A 18 -14.48 0.85 -6.46
CA LEU A 18 -15.28 1.46 -7.52
C LEU A 18 -16.79 1.34 -7.27
N SER A 19 -17.25 0.21 -6.72
CA SER A 19 -18.68 0.00 -6.41
C SER A 19 -19.12 0.91 -5.27
N LEU A 20 -18.32 1.06 -4.21
CA LEU A 20 -18.62 2.02 -3.15
C LEU A 20 -18.74 3.45 -3.70
N LEU A 21 -17.80 3.85 -4.57
CA LEU A 21 -17.77 5.22 -5.05
C LEU A 21 -18.87 5.53 -6.07
N ARG A 22 -19.17 4.58 -6.96
CA ARG A 22 -20.19 4.71 -8.00
C ARG A 22 -21.58 4.38 -7.48
N ASP A 23 -21.79 3.12 -7.12
CA ASP A 23 -23.11 2.58 -6.77
C ASP A 23 -23.53 2.99 -5.36
N GLY A 24 -22.54 3.11 -4.45
CA GLY A 24 -22.75 3.68 -3.11
C GLY A 24 -22.90 5.21 -3.10
N GLY A 25 -22.79 5.88 -4.25
CA GLY A 25 -23.08 7.31 -4.40
C GLY A 25 -22.06 8.27 -3.79
N VAL A 26 -20.89 7.78 -3.35
CA VAL A 26 -19.89 8.64 -2.68
C VAL A 26 -19.36 9.73 -3.61
N PHE A 27 -19.20 9.46 -4.90
CA PHE A 27 -18.78 10.47 -5.87
C PHE A 27 -19.68 11.70 -5.86
N ASP A 28 -21.00 11.49 -5.76
CA ASP A 28 -21.99 12.56 -5.84
C ASP A 28 -22.26 13.20 -4.48
N ALA A 29 -22.04 12.45 -3.39
CA ALA A 29 -22.17 12.95 -2.02
C ALA A 29 -20.98 13.84 -1.59
N LEU A 30 -19.79 13.62 -2.15
CA LEU A 30 -18.61 14.42 -1.81
C LEU A 30 -18.71 15.84 -2.38
N PRO A 31 -18.59 16.90 -1.55
CA PRO A 31 -18.65 18.26 -2.04
C PRO A 31 -17.42 18.62 -2.89
N LYS A 32 -17.54 19.66 -3.73
CA LYS A 32 -16.39 20.24 -4.43
C LYS A 32 -15.30 20.63 -3.41
N GLY A 33 -14.05 20.34 -3.74
CA GLY A 33 -12.90 20.55 -2.87
C GLY A 33 -12.70 19.49 -1.78
N ALA A 34 -13.61 18.51 -1.63
CA ALA A 34 -13.35 17.36 -0.78
C ALA A 34 -12.21 16.51 -1.36
N ILE A 35 -11.47 15.83 -0.48
CA ILE A 35 -10.33 14.99 -0.86
C ILE A 35 -10.62 13.54 -0.47
N HIS A 36 -10.59 12.65 -1.45
CA HIS A 36 -10.56 11.22 -1.21
C HIS A 36 -9.11 10.74 -1.08
N VAL A 37 -8.77 10.17 0.08
CA VAL A 37 -7.50 9.50 0.32
C VAL A 37 -7.70 7.98 0.35
N SER A 38 -7.12 7.27 -0.62
CA SER A 38 -7.25 5.81 -0.72
C SER A 38 -6.02 5.11 -0.18
N LEU A 39 -6.16 4.38 0.92
CA LEU A 39 -5.12 3.49 1.47
C LEU A 39 -5.20 2.07 0.88
N SER A 40 -6.20 1.83 0.03
CA SER A 40 -6.47 0.55 -0.61
C SER A 40 -5.35 0.16 -1.57
N THR A 41 -4.98 -1.12 -1.60
CA THR A 41 -4.11 -1.65 -2.66
C THR A 41 -4.96 -1.98 -3.88
N ILE A 42 -5.07 -1.02 -4.81
CA ILE A 42 -5.80 -1.16 -6.07
C ILE A 42 -4.84 -1.10 -7.27
N SER A 43 -5.33 -1.51 -8.44
CA SER A 43 -4.58 -1.43 -9.69
C SER A 43 -4.26 0.00 -10.10
N VAL A 44 -3.21 0.15 -10.93
CA VAL A 44 -2.87 1.42 -11.58
C VAL A 44 -4.03 1.93 -12.43
N ALA A 45 -4.76 1.03 -13.10
CA ALA A 45 -5.90 1.38 -13.93
C ALA A 45 -7.07 1.93 -13.09
N ALA A 46 -7.41 1.26 -11.99
CA ALA A 46 -8.43 1.75 -11.06
C ALA A 46 -8.05 3.11 -10.47
N SER A 47 -6.79 3.31 -10.06
CA SER A 47 -6.33 4.61 -9.55
C SER A 47 -6.44 5.74 -10.58
N LYS A 48 -6.20 5.47 -11.88
CA LYS A 48 -6.38 6.46 -12.95
C LYS A 48 -7.85 6.86 -13.11
N ILE A 49 -8.75 5.88 -13.10
CA ILE A 49 -10.20 6.12 -13.15
C ILE A 49 -10.64 7.01 -11.98
N LEU A 50 -10.13 6.76 -10.77
CA LEU A 50 -10.44 7.55 -9.58
C LEU A 50 -9.92 8.98 -9.70
N GLU A 51 -8.67 9.15 -10.14
CA GLU A 51 -8.08 10.46 -10.39
C GLU A 51 -8.93 11.30 -11.36
N GLU A 52 -9.33 10.71 -12.48
CA GLU A 52 -10.14 11.35 -13.51
C GLU A 52 -11.56 11.70 -13.01
N GLU A 53 -12.24 10.77 -12.33
CA GLU A 53 -13.61 10.99 -11.86
C GLU A 53 -13.70 12.02 -10.73
N HIS A 54 -12.72 12.05 -9.82
CA HIS A 54 -12.63 13.10 -8.80
C HIS A 54 -12.30 14.46 -9.44
N ALA A 55 -11.35 14.51 -10.38
CA ALA A 55 -11.01 15.74 -11.08
C ALA A 55 -12.21 16.34 -11.83
N ARG A 56 -13.01 15.50 -12.52
CA ARG A 56 -14.24 15.92 -13.23
C ARG A 56 -15.28 16.57 -12.30
N ARG A 57 -15.28 16.20 -11.02
CA ARG A 57 -16.18 16.73 -9.98
C ARG A 57 -15.60 17.89 -9.19
N GLY A 58 -14.36 18.30 -9.49
CA GLY A 58 -13.66 19.31 -8.71
C GLY A 58 -13.31 18.84 -7.30
N GLN A 59 -13.08 17.53 -7.13
CA GLN A 59 -12.62 16.88 -5.91
C GLN A 59 -11.13 16.54 -6.02
N GLY A 60 -10.46 16.39 -4.88
CA GLY A 60 -9.09 15.90 -4.79
C GLY A 60 -9.05 14.37 -4.66
N TYR A 61 -8.00 13.77 -5.19
CA TYR A 61 -7.70 12.34 -5.01
C TYR A 61 -6.24 12.16 -4.66
N VAL A 62 -5.98 11.42 -3.58
CA VAL A 62 -4.65 11.05 -3.11
C VAL A 62 -4.61 9.53 -2.96
N SER A 63 -3.65 8.90 -3.61
CA SER A 63 -3.35 7.48 -3.38
C SER A 63 -2.30 7.38 -2.27
N ALA A 64 -2.61 6.62 -1.23
CA ALA A 64 -1.82 6.46 -0.01
C ALA A 64 -1.67 4.99 0.44
N PRO A 65 -1.43 3.99 -0.44
CA PRO A 65 -1.33 2.60 -0.04
C PRO A 65 -0.17 2.35 0.94
N VAL A 66 -0.31 1.31 1.76
CA VAL A 66 0.57 1.10 2.92
C VAL A 66 1.33 -0.21 2.87
N PHE A 67 2.57 -0.21 3.37
CA PHE A 67 3.27 -1.42 3.82
C PHE A 67 3.22 -1.49 5.34
N GLY A 68 2.84 -2.67 5.84
CA GLY A 68 2.69 -2.94 7.26
C GLY A 68 1.63 -4.01 7.47
N ARG A 69 1.76 -4.76 8.56
CA ARG A 69 0.74 -5.68 9.04
C ARG A 69 -0.19 -4.94 10.02
N PRO A 70 -1.40 -5.46 10.35
CA PRO A 70 -2.35 -4.78 11.22
C PRO A 70 -1.79 -4.35 12.59
N ASP A 71 -0.86 -5.13 13.17
CA ASP A 71 -0.12 -4.79 14.40
C ASP A 71 0.67 -3.48 14.26
N ALA A 72 1.25 -3.21 13.10
CA ALA A 72 1.97 -1.97 12.84
C ALA A 72 1.04 -0.74 12.75
N VAL A 73 -0.27 -0.91 12.51
CA VAL A 73 -1.23 0.21 12.46
C VAL A 73 -1.48 0.77 13.85
N VAL A 74 -1.72 -0.11 14.83
CA VAL A 74 -2.02 0.28 16.23
C VAL A 74 -0.87 1.07 16.85
N GLU A 75 0.35 0.76 16.43
CA GLU A 75 1.57 1.43 16.90
C GLU A 75 1.97 2.65 16.05
N GLY A 76 1.17 3.04 15.05
CA GLY A 76 1.49 4.17 14.16
C GLY A 76 2.75 3.94 13.32
N ARG A 77 3.08 2.68 13.00
CA ARG A 77 4.32 2.27 12.32
C ARG A 77 4.16 1.95 10.85
N LEU A 78 3.02 2.29 10.23
CA LEU A 78 2.85 2.11 8.78
C LEU A 78 3.91 2.85 7.97
N ARG A 79 4.26 2.27 6.83
CA ARG A 79 5.02 2.94 5.77
C ARG A 79 4.04 3.26 4.65
N ILE A 80 3.80 4.55 4.42
CA ILE A 80 2.74 5.03 3.54
C ILE A 80 3.36 5.55 2.24
N LEU A 81 2.86 5.10 1.09
CA LEU A 81 3.26 5.59 -0.23
C LEU A 81 2.23 6.60 -0.70
N CYS A 82 2.56 7.88 -0.75
CA CYS A 82 1.61 8.97 -0.99
C CYS A 82 1.88 9.65 -2.34
N ALA A 83 0.87 9.75 -3.19
CA ALA A 83 0.91 10.50 -4.44
C ALA A 83 -0.44 11.19 -4.73
N GLY A 84 -0.37 12.40 -5.26
CA GLY A 84 -1.53 13.27 -5.54
C GLY A 84 -1.12 14.74 -5.60
N LYS A 85 -2.05 15.61 -6.00
CA LYS A 85 -1.76 17.06 -6.15
C LYS A 85 -1.21 17.66 -4.84
N PRO A 86 -0.21 18.57 -4.90
CA PRO A 86 0.42 19.15 -3.72
C PRO A 86 -0.58 19.71 -2.70
N ASP A 87 -1.56 20.50 -3.15
CA ASP A 87 -2.59 21.09 -2.27
C ASP A 87 -3.44 20.02 -1.56
N SER A 88 -3.70 18.89 -2.22
CA SER A 88 -4.43 17.78 -1.61
C SER A 88 -3.56 17.00 -0.62
N ILE A 89 -2.28 16.82 -0.94
CA ILE A 89 -1.30 16.18 -0.05
C ILE A 89 -1.14 17.00 1.23
N GLU A 90 -0.98 18.32 1.13
CA GLU A 90 -0.80 19.20 2.30
C GLU A 90 -1.94 19.05 3.31
N VAL A 91 -3.18 18.92 2.84
CA VAL A 91 -4.36 18.74 3.70
C VAL A 91 -4.38 17.35 4.36
N VAL A 92 -4.03 16.27 3.64
CA VAL A 92 -4.14 14.90 4.18
C VAL A 92 -2.90 14.43 4.92
N LEU A 93 -1.75 15.10 4.75
CA LEU A 93 -0.48 14.69 5.34
C LEU A 93 -0.54 14.53 6.86
N PRO A 94 -1.15 15.44 7.66
CA PRO A 94 -1.26 15.26 9.10
C PRO A 94 -2.03 13.99 9.50
N VAL A 95 -3.03 13.58 8.70
CA VAL A 95 -3.79 12.34 8.94
C VAL A 95 -2.92 11.13 8.63
N LEU A 96 -2.14 11.17 7.55
CA LEU A 96 -1.23 10.08 7.18
C LEU A 96 -0.08 9.92 8.20
N GLU A 97 0.48 11.03 8.69
CA GLU A 97 1.53 11.02 9.71
C GLU A 97 1.04 10.49 11.07
N ALA A 98 -0.25 10.64 11.38
CA ALA A 98 -0.85 10.02 12.56
C ALA A 98 -0.98 8.48 12.44
N LEU A 99 -1.03 7.95 11.22
CA LEU A 99 -1.17 6.51 10.95
C LEU A 99 0.18 5.79 10.74
N GLY A 100 1.25 6.52 10.41
CA GLY A 100 2.49 5.92 9.93
C GLY A 100 3.76 6.62 10.40
N SER A 101 4.80 5.80 10.60
CA SER A 101 6.14 6.27 10.99
C SER A 101 6.90 6.96 9.87
N ARG A 102 6.44 6.79 8.61
CA ARG A 102 7.04 7.43 7.43
C ARG A 102 6.04 7.49 6.28
N VAL A 103 5.89 8.69 5.71
CA VAL A 103 5.19 8.94 4.45
C VAL A 103 6.22 9.19 3.34
N PHE A 104 6.15 8.42 2.25
CA PHE A 104 6.96 8.63 1.05
C PHE A 104 6.14 9.43 0.04
N LEU A 105 6.57 10.64 -0.29
CA LEU A 105 5.93 11.47 -1.31
C LEU A 105 6.47 11.06 -2.69
N LEU A 106 5.59 10.58 -3.57
CA LEU A 106 5.94 10.01 -4.88
C LEU A 106 5.53 10.93 -6.05
N GLY A 107 5.16 12.17 -5.75
CA GLY A 107 4.76 13.18 -6.73
C GLY A 107 3.26 13.22 -6.97
N ASP A 108 2.89 13.88 -8.07
CA ASP A 108 1.54 14.42 -8.23
C ASP A 108 0.52 13.41 -8.78
N SER A 109 0.99 12.27 -9.32
CA SER A 109 0.16 11.28 -9.99
C SER A 109 -0.18 10.11 -9.05
N PRO A 110 -1.41 10.01 -8.52
CA PRO A 110 -1.84 8.95 -7.61
C PRO A 110 -1.51 7.52 -8.08
N PRO A 111 -1.66 7.16 -9.38
CA PRO A 111 -1.32 5.81 -9.86
C PRO A 111 0.13 5.38 -9.65
N VAL A 112 1.07 6.32 -9.45
CA VAL A 112 2.48 6.01 -9.14
C VAL A 112 2.61 5.31 -7.80
N ALA A 113 1.85 5.73 -6.78
CA ALA A 113 1.88 5.07 -5.47
C ALA A 113 1.36 3.62 -5.55
N ASN A 114 0.32 3.38 -6.35
CA ASN A 114 -0.19 2.03 -6.63
C ASN A 114 0.83 1.17 -7.38
N LEU A 115 1.52 1.72 -8.38
CA LEU A 115 2.57 1.01 -9.10
C LEU A 115 3.69 0.57 -8.14
N VAL A 116 4.24 1.49 -7.34
CA VAL A 116 5.30 1.18 -6.37
C VAL A 116 4.82 0.14 -5.35
N LYS A 117 3.57 0.27 -4.86
CA LYS A 117 2.97 -0.71 -3.95
C LYS A 117 2.91 -2.11 -4.57
N LEU A 118 2.36 -2.22 -5.77
CA LEU A 118 2.21 -3.49 -6.48
C LEU A 118 3.56 -4.11 -6.82
N SER A 119 4.54 -3.30 -7.23
CA SER A 119 5.93 -3.76 -7.44
C SER A 119 6.53 -4.32 -6.15
N GLY A 120 6.33 -3.65 -5.00
CA GLY A 120 6.80 -4.18 -3.72
C GLY A 120 6.10 -5.48 -3.33
N ASN A 121 4.78 -5.60 -3.52
CA ASN A 121 4.07 -6.86 -3.28
C ASN A 121 4.53 -7.98 -4.21
N PHE A 122 4.81 -7.69 -5.48
CA PHE A 122 5.42 -8.64 -6.42
C PHE A 122 6.78 -9.11 -5.92
N MET A 123 7.65 -8.19 -5.51
CA MET A 123 8.96 -8.55 -4.93
C MET A 123 8.83 -9.45 -3.68
N ILE A 124 7.84 -9.19 -2.83
CA ILE A 124 7.55 -10.06 -1.67
C ILE A 124 7.19 -11.46 -2.16
N GLY A 125 6.24 -11.58 -3.09
CA GLY A 125 5.84 -12.88 -3.66
C GLY A 125 7.02 -13.66 -4.26
N SER A 126 7.80 -13.01 -5.14
CA SER A 126 8.96 -13.63 -5.78
C SER A 126 10.03 -14.09 -4.79
N ALA A 127 10.27 -13.30 -3.74
CA ALA A 127 11.21 -13.69 -2.69
C ALA A 127 10.71 -14.93 -1.93
N LEU A 128 9.41 -15.00 -1.60
CA LEU A 128 8.83 -16.16 -0.93
C LEU A 128 8.87 -17.42 -1.80
N GLU A 129 8.63 -17.30 -3.11
CA GLU A 129 8.77 -18.41 -4.05
C GLU A 129 10.22 -18.93 -4.07
N ALA A 130 11.20 -18.03 -4.23
CA ALA A 130 12.62 -18.41 -4.23
C ALA A 130 13.06 -19.08 -2.92
N LEU A 131 12.56 -18.59 -1.78
CA LEU A 131 12.81 -19.21 -0.47
C LEU A 131 12.17 -20.59 -0.38
N GLY A 132 10.93 -20.74 -0.83
CA GLY A 132 10.19 -22.00 -0.81
C GLY A 132 10.85 -23.09 -1.66
N GLU A 133 11.30 -22.74 -2.87
CA GLU A 133 12.04 -23.65 -3.73
C GLU A 133 13.39 -24.06 -3.12
N SER A 134 14.11 -23.10 -2.52
CA SER A 134 15.36 -23.37 -1.83
C SER A 134 15.16 -24.31 -0.64
N PHE A 135 14.10 -24.09 0.16
CA PHE A 135 13.73 -24.96 1.27
C PHE A 135 13.39 -26.38 0.81
N ALA A 136 12.63 -26.52 -0.28
CA ALA A 136 12.32 -27.81 -0.86
C ALA A 136 13.58 -28.56 -1.32
N LEU A 137 14.52 -27.84 -1.95
CA LEU A 137 15.78 -28.40 -2.43
C LEU A 137 16.67 -28.90 -1.27
N VAL A 138 16.91 -28.06 -0.26
CA VAL A 138 17.79 -28.43 0.88
C VAL A 138 17.17 -29.55 1.71
N ARG A 139 15.84 -29.53 1.91
CA ARG A 139 15.11 -30.60 2.60
C ARG A 139 15.24 -31.93 1.87
N LYS A 140 15.12 -31.94 0.54
CA LYS A 140 15.32 -33.15 -0.27
C LYS A 140 16.75 -33.70 -0.17
N ALA A 141 17.73 -32.84 0.06
CA ALA A 141 19.12 -33.22 0.29
C ALA A 141 19.43 -33.61 1.75
N GLY A 142 18.45 -33.55 2.66
CA GLY A 142 18.63 -33.89 4.08
C GLY A 142 19.20 -32.77 4.94
N VAL A 143 19.22 -31.53 4.45
CA VAL A 143 19.64 -30.35 5.20
C VAL A 143 18.43 -29.72 5.88
N ASP A 144 18.60 -29.32 7.14
CA ASP A 144 17.56 -28.61 7.90
C ASP A 144 17.29 -27.22 7.29
N PRO A 145 16.04 -26.92 6.86
CA PRO A 145 15.66 -25.59 6.38
C PRO A 145 15.86 -24.49 7.41
N GLY A 146 15.76 -24.79 8.71
CA GLY A 146 16.00 -23.83 9.79
C GLY A 146 17.45 -23.34 9.80
N LEU A 147 18.40 -24.28 9.82
CA LEU A 147 19.83 -23.97 9.67
C LEU A 147 20.12 -23.24 8.35
N PHE A 148 19.50 -23.66 7.24
CA PHE A 148 19.67 -22.96 5.96
C PHE A 148 19.18 -21.51 6.03
N LEU A 149 18.01 -21.27 6.65
CA LEU A 149 17.45 -19.94 6.86
C LEU A 149 18.37 -19.05 7.71
N GLU A 150 18.98 -19.61 8.75
CA GLU A 150 19.97 -18.92 9.58
C GLU A 150 21.17 -18.49 8.73
N ILE A 151 21.75 -19.43 7.97
CA ILE A 151 22.91 -19.17 7.11
C ILE A 151 22.61 -18.07 6.08
N ILE A 152 21.48 -18.14 5.37
CA ILE A 152 21.17 -17.14 4.33
C ILE A 152 20.88 -15.76 4.92
N ASN A 153 20.24 -15.67 6.09
CA ASN A 153 20.00 -14.39 6.75
C ASN A 153 21.29 -13.80 7.32
N ASP A 154 22.24 -14.61 7.77
CA ASP A 154 23.52 -14.12 8.27
C ASP A 154 24.45 -13.69 7.12
N ALA A 155 24.54 -14.51 6.07
CA ALA A 155 25.58 -14.35 5.05
C ALA A 155 25.16 -13.54 3.80
N LEU A 156 23.90 -13.59 3.37
CA LEU A 156 23.54 -13.18 2.00
C LEU A 156 22.36 -12.21 1.91
N PHE A 157 21.25 -12.52 2.57
CA PHE A 157 19.93 -11.94 2.25
C PHE A 157 19.16 -11.42 3.46
N ARG A 158 19.87 -10.94 4.49
CA ARG A 158 19.22 -10.44 5.71
C ARG A 158 18.11 -9.46 5.38
N SER A 159 16.87 -9.88 5.64
CA SER A 159 15.70 -9.03 5.41
C SER A 159 14.58 -9.40 6.37
N PRO A 160 13.77 -8.42 6.83
CA PRO A 160 12.57 -8.72 7.61
C PRO A 160 11.60 -9.66 6.89
N LEU A 161 11.66 -9.73 5.56
CA LEU A 161 10.85 -10.64 4.78
C LEU A 161 11.30 -12.10 5.02
N TYR A 162 12.55 -12.43 4.76
CA TYR A 162 13.04 -13.80 4.99
C TYR A 162 13.03 -14.18 6.47
N GLU A 163 13.36 -13.25 7.37
CA GLU A 163 13.32 -13.50 8.81
C GLU A 163 11.91 -13.84 9.32
N ASN A 164 10.87 -13.14 8.84
CA ASN A 164 9.51 -13.34 9.33
C ASN A 164 8.79 -14.48 8.63
N TYR A 165 8.88 -14.56 7.29
CA TYR A 165 8.16 -15.57 6.53
C TYR A 165 8.88 -16.92 6.53
N GLY A 166 10.22 -16.95 6.52
CA GLY A 166 10.96 -18.20 6.57
C GLY A 166 10.72 -19.02 7.84
N LYS A 167 10.35 -18.38 8.95
CA LYS A 167 10.02 -19.06 10.22
C LYS A 167 8.67 -19.78 10.21
N ILE A 168 7.78 -19.43 9.27
CA ILE A 168 6.42 -19.98 9.18
C ILE A 168 6.22 -20.86 7.93
N MET A 169 7.26 -21.02 7.10
CA MET A 169 7.31 -21.91 5.93
C MET A 169 7.98 -23.24 6.28
#